data_AF-A0AA96WXD7-F1
#
_entry.id   AF-A0AA96WXD7-F1
#
_cell.length_a   1.000
_cell.length_b   1.000
_cell.length_c   1.000
_cell.angle_alpha   90.00
_cell.angle_beta   90.00
_cell.angle_gamma   90.00
#
_symmetry.space_group_name_H-M   'P 1'
#
loop_
_entity.id
_entity.type
_entity.pdbx_description
1 polymer ?
#
loop_
_entity_poly.entity_id
_entity_poly.type
_entity_poly.pdbx_seq_one_letter_code
_entity_poly.pdbx_strand_id
1 'polypeptide(L)'
;MARSSFWADFQKFLMQGNVIDLAVAVIIGTAFGKIVTSFVEDIITPLILNPALKAARVDSLQNLSYEGIKYGVFLASVINFLVIALSIFLMIRAFEKAKRRFSRQEAIEEAAVPDPLLVSQERLTNAIDRLASKMN
;
A
#
# COMPACT_ATOMS: atom_id res chain seq x y z
N MET A 1 33.08 -13.44 -37.28
CA MET A 1 31.74 -13.30 -37.89
C MET A 1 30.76 -12.96 -36.76
N ALA A 2 30.36 -11.69 -36.67
CA ALA A 2 29.53 -11.15 -35.61
C ALA A 2 28.07 -11.64 -35.75
N ARG A 3 27.45 -12.15 -34.68
CA ARG A 3 26.01 -12.46 -34.67
C ARG A 3 25.33 -12.50 -33.30
N SER A 4 25.75 -11.66 -32.34
CA SER A 4 25.04 -11.50 -31.05
C SER A 4 24.69 -10.05 -30.66
N SER A 5 24.89 -9.08 -31.55
CA SER A 5 25.04 -7.65 -31.22
C SER A 5 23.76 -6.82 -30.97
N PHE A 6 22.66 -7.44 -30.56
CA PHE A 6 21.48 -6.67 -30.13
C PHE A 6 20.72 -7.40 -29.04
N TRP A 7 20.43 -8.69 -29.23
CA TRP A 7 19.73 -9.49 -28.22
C TRP A 7 20.57 -9.65 -26.94
N ALA A 8 21.88 -9.83 -27.05
CA ALA A 8 22.76 -9.91 -25.88
C ALA A 8 22.88 -8.57 -25.15
N ASP A 9 22.90 -7.45 -25.89
CA ASP A 9 22.97 -6.10 -25.32
C ASP A 9 21.63 -5.69 -24.71
N PHE A 10 20.51 -6.09 -25.32
CA PHE A 10 19.16 -5.92 -24.79
C PHE A 10 18.95 -6.73 -23.52
N GLN A 11 19.38 -8.00 -23.49
CA GLN A 11 19.32 -8.81 -22.28
C GLN A 11 20.19 -8.21 -21.16
N LYS A 12 21.40 -7.72 -21.47
CA LYS A 12 22.24 -7.00 -20.50
C LYS A 12 21.59 -5.73 -19.97
N PHE A 13 20.90 -4.99 -20.82
CA PHE A 13 20.13 -3.80 -20.42
C PHE A 13 18.96 -4.17 -19.51
N LEU A 14 18.19 -5.20 -19.85
CA LEU A 14 17.09 -5.68 -19.01
C LEU A 14 17.59 -6.23 -17.68
N MET A 15 18.73 -6.93 -17.65
CA MET A 15 19.32 -7.44 -16.41
C MET A 15 19.86 -6.35 -15.48
N GLN A 16 19.83 -5.07 -15.88
CA GLN A 16 20.03 -3.97 -14.93
C GLN A 16 18.88 -3.98 -13.93
N GLY A 17 19.15 -4.29 -12.66
CA GLY A 17 18.12 -4.42 -11.62
C GLY A 17 17.17 -3.22 -11.54
N ASN A 18 17.69 -2.00 -11.73
CA ASN A 18 16.88 -0.77 -11.76
C ASN A 18 15.80 -0.75 -12.87
N VAL A 19 16.00 -1.43 -14.00
CA VAL A 19 15.05 -1.47 -15.13
C VAL A 19 13.94 -2.48 -14.86
N ILE A 20 14.27 -3.65 -14.32
CA ILE A 20 13.27 -4.68 -13.97
C ILE A 20 12.38 -4.19 -12.84
N ASP A 21 12.97 -3.62 -11.78
CA ASP A 21 12.21 -3.16 -10.61
C ASP A 21 11.27 -2.01 -10.99
N LEU A 22 11.73 -1.08 -11.84
CA LEU A 22 10.89 -0.02 -12.39
C LEU A 22 9.76 -0.60 -13.24
N ALA A 23 10.05 -1.54 -14.14
CA ALA A 23 9.04 -2.15 -15.00
C ALA A 23 7.95 -2.88 -14.18
N VAL A 24 8.37 -3.63 -13.16
CA VAL A 24 7.45 -4.33 -12.25
C VAL A 24 6.61 -3.32 -11.46
N ALA A 25 7.23 -2.26 -10.93
CA ALA A 25 6.51 -1.20 -10.21
C ALA A 25 5.44 -0.52 -11.08
N VAL A 26 5.75 -0.24 -12.35
CA VAL A 26 4.80 0.37 -13.30
C VAL A 26 3.66 -0.59 -13.66
N ILE A 27 3.96 -1.86 -13.91
CA ILE A 27 2.93 -2.87 -14.24
C ILE A 27 1.99 -3.08 -13.04
N ILE A 28 2.53 -3.23 -11.83
CA ILE A 28 1.72 -3.38 -10.62
C ILE A 28 0.92 -2.10 -10.36
N GLY A 29 1.53 -0.92 -10.49
CA GLY A 29 0.86 0.36 -10.29
C GLY A 29 -0.31 0.57 -11.24
N THR A 30 -0.15 0.24 -12.52
CA THR A 30 -1.22 0.36 -13.52
C THR A 30 -2.34 -0.65 -13.31
N ALA A 31 -2.01 -1.91 -12.96
CA ALA A 31 -3.01 -2.93 -12.65
C ALA A 31 -3.78 -2.57 -11.37
N PHE A 32 -3.07 -2.14 -10.32
CA PHE A 32 -3.68 -1.71 -9.06
C PHE A 32 -4.57 -0.48 -9.23
N GLY A 33 -4.15 0.49 -10.06
CA GLY A 33 -4.97 1.63 -10.43
C GLY A 33 -6.33 1.22 -11.00
N LYS A 34 -6.36 0.22 -11.89
CA LYS A 34 -7.63 -0.32 -12.44
C LYS A 34 -8.54 -0.92 -11.37
N ILE A 35 -7.97 -1.62 -10.38
CA ILE A 35 -8.75 -2.20 -9.28
C ILE A 35 -9.40 -1.09 -8.46
N VAL A 36 -8.64 -0.03 -8.15
CA VAL A 36 -9.17 1.14 -7.43
C VAL A 36 -10.25 1.85 -8.24
N THR A 37 -10.02 2.07 -9.54
CA THR A 37 -11.01 2.69 -10.42
C THR A 37 -12.30 1.86 -10.48
N SER A 38 -12.22 0.55 -10.68
CA SER A 38 -13.38 -0.35 -10.68
C SER A 38 -14.10 -0.34 -9.33
N PHE A 39 -13.39 -0.35 -8.20
CA PHE A 39 -14.04 -0.24 -6.89
C PHE A 39 -14.83 1.07 -6.73
N VAL A 40 -14.32 2.17 -7.27
CA VAL A 40 -14.99 3.47 -7.20
C VAL A 40 -16.16 3.56 -8.18
N GLU A 41 -15.97 3.16 -9.43
CA GLU A 41 -16.98 3.24 -10.48
C GLU A 41 -18.10 2.21 -10.27
N ASP A 42 -17.77 0.98 -9.89
CA ASP A 42 -18.70 -0.15 -9.83
C ASP A 42 -19.34 -0.34 -8.44
N ILE A 43 -18.71 0.15 -7.37
CA ILE A 43 -19.25 0.00 -6.00
C ILE A 43 -19.63 1.35 -5.40
N ILE A 44 -18.68 2.29 -5.28
CA ILE A 44 -18.94 3.55 -4.57
C ILE A 44 -19.94 4.44 -5.32
N THR A 45 -19.76 4.61 -6.63
CA THR A 45 -20.61 5.48 -7.45
C THR A 45 -22.08 5.02 -7.46
N PRO A 46 -22.44 3.75 -7.71
CA PRO A 46 -23.83 3.33 -7.64
C PRO A 46 -24.41 3.33 -6.22
N LEU A 47 -23.60 3.10 -5.17
CA LEU A 47 -24.10 3.09 -3.79
C LEU A 47 -24.30 4.48 -3.19
N ILE A 48 -23.45 5.45 -3.53
CA ILE A 48 -23.49 6.81 -2.97
C ILE A 48 -24.18 7.78 -3.93
N LEU A 49 -23.88 7.69 -5.23
CA LEU A 49 -24.34 8.67 -6.21
C LEU A 49 -25.74 8.35 -6.75
N ASN A 50 -26.11 7.10 -7.06
CA ASN A 50 -27.47 6.81 -7.55
C ASN A 50 -28.60 7.21 -6.59
N PRO A 51 -28.53 6.95 -5.27
CA PRO A 51 -29.56 7.44 -4.35
C PRO A 51 -29.52 8.97 -4.17
N ALA A 52 -28.33 9.60 -4.22
CA ALA A 52 -28.21 11.06 -4.17
C ALA A 52 -28.72 11.76 -5.45
N LEU A 53 -28.49 11.17 -6.63
CA LEU A 53 -28.98 11.63 -7.94
C LEU A 53 -30.49 11.49 -8.08
N LYS A 54 -31.06 10.38 -7.58
CA LYS A 54 -32.52 10.20 -7.47
C LYS A 54 -33.16 11.22 -6.51
N ALA A 55 -32.52 11.51 -5.38
CA ALA A 55 -33.00 12.53 -4.44
C ALA A 55 -32.93 13.96 -5.01
N ALA A 56 -31.98 14.22 -5.92
CA ALA A 56 -31.79 15.52 -6.57
C ALA A 56 -32.62 15.75 -7.86
N ARG A 57 -33.40 14.76 -8.34
CA ARG A 57 -34.13 14.80 -9.64
C ARG A 57 -33.26 15.17 -10.84
N VAL A 58 -32.01 14.71 -10.86
CA VAL A 58 -31.13 14.86 -12.01
C VAL A 58 -30.73 13.46 -12.46
N ASP A 59 -31.41 12.94 -13.48
CA ASP A 59 -31.19 11.57 -13.99
C ASP A 59 -29.74 11.35 -14.48
N SER A 60 -28.98 12.42 -14.72
CA SER A 60 -27.52 12.38 -14.81
C SER A 60 -26.96 13.79 -14.60
N LEU A 61 -26.08 14.02 -13.62
CA LEU A 61 -25.30 15.28 -13.53
C LEU A 61 -24.63 15.62 -14.88
N GLN A 62 -24.27 14.60 -15.65
CA GLN A 62 -23.66 14.65 -16.98
C GLN A 62 -24.55 15.29 -18.07
N ASN A 63 -25.87 15.29 -17.86
CA ASN A 63 -26.85 15.88 -18.78
C ASN A 63 -27.20 17.33 -18.42
N LEU A 64 -26.67 17.86 -17.32
CA LEU A 64 -26.77 19.28 -17.02
C LEU A 64 -25.91 20.05 -18.03
N SER A 65 -26.61 20.69 -18.96
CA SER A 65 -26.03 21.60 -19.94
C SER A 65 -26.81 22.91 -19.89
N TYR A 66 -26.06 24.00 -19.84
CA TYR A 66 -26.51 25.38 -19.92
C TYR A 66 -25.84 25.92 -21.18
N GLU A 67 -26.65 26.36 -22.15
CA GLU A 67 -26.17 26.89 -23.43
C GLU A 67 -25.16 26.00 -24.18
N GLY A 68 -25.31 24.68 -24.14
CA GLY A 68 -24.45 23.73 -24.88
C GLY A 68 -23.11 23.41 -24.21
N ILE A 69 -22.80 24.02 -23.06
CA ILE A 69 -21.61 23.68 -22.26
C ILE A 69 -21.98 22.56 -21.30
N LYS A 70 -21.32 21.40 -21.42
CA LYS A 70 -21.55 20.21 -20.57
C LYS A 70 -20.69 20.25 -19.29
N TYR A 71 -20.92 21.22 -18.41
CA TYR A 71 -20.23 21.30 -17.11
C TYR A 71 -20.52 20.08 -16.22
N GLY A 72 -21.63 19.39 -16.46
CA GLY A 72 -21.96 18.12 -15.83
C GLY A 72 -20.87 17.05 -15.90
N VAL A 73 -20.22 16.91 -17.06
CA VAL A 73 -19.17 15.90 -17.28
C VAL A 73 -17.88 16.28 -16.55
N PHE A 74 -17.54 17.58 -16.55
CA PHE A 74 -16.40 18.08 -15.81
C PHE A 74 -16.59 17.91 -14.30
N LEU A 75 -17.75 18.29 -13.76
CA LEU A 75 -18.05 18.15 -12.34
C LEU A 75 -18.09 16.68 -11.90
N ALA A 76 -18.65 15.79 -12.73
CA ALA A 76 -18.59 14.35 -12.51
C ALA A 76 -17.14 13.83 -12.45
N SER A 77 -16.26 14.33 -13.32
CA SER A 77 -14.83 13.95 -13.33
C SER A 77 -14.10 14.43 -12.06
N VAL A 78 -14.40 15.63 -11.57
CA VAL A 78 -13.85 16.15 -10.30
C VAL A 78 -14.32 15.31 -9.11
N ILE A 79 -15.60 14.96 -9.06
CA ILE A 79 -16.14 14.09 -8.01
C ILE A 79 -15.48 12.71 -8.07
N ASN A 80 -15.34 12.12 -9.27
CA ASN A 80 -14.68 10.83 -9.44
C ASN A 80 -13.23 10.86 -8.94
N PHE A 81 -12.47 11.91 -9.26
CA PHE A 81 -11.10 12.09 -8.78
C PHE A 81 -11.04 12.16 -7.24
N LEU A 82 -11.93 12.91 -6.60
CA LEU A 82 -12.00 13.00 -5.14
C LEU A 82 -12.32 11.65 -4.49
N VAL A 83 -13.23 10.86 -5.08
CA VAL A 83 -13.60 9.54 -4.56
C VAL A 83 -12.45 8.54 -4.73
N ILE A 84 -11.74 8.54 -5.87
CA ILE A 84 -10.54 7.72 -6.08
C ILE A 84 -9.46 8.08 -5.07
N ALA A 85 -9.18 9.38 -4.88
CA ALA A 85 -8.21 9.84 -3.90
C ALA A 85 -8.56 9.39 -2.47
N LEU A 86 -9.84 9.48 -2.08
CA LEU A 86 -10.33 9.03 -0.78
C LEU A 86 -10.24 7.51 -0.62
N SER A 87 -10.56 6.74 -1.66
CA SER A 87 -10.44 5.28 -1.66
C SER A 87 -9.00 4.82 -1.51
N ILE A 88 -8.05 5.41 -2.25
CA ILE A 88 -6.62 5.12 -2.10
C ILE A 88 -6.15 5.46 -0.69
N PHE A 89 -6.57 6.61 -0.16
CA PHE A 89 -6.23 7.02 1.21
C PHE A 89 -6.74 6.02 2.26
N LEU A 90 -8.00 5.58 2.16
CA LEU A 90 -8.56 4.58 3.06
C LEU A 90 -7.85 3.23 2.94
N MET A 91 -7.50 2.82 1.72
CA MET A 91 -6.76 1.59 1.47
C MET A 91 -5.37 1.64 2.13
N ILE A 92 -4.58 2.69 1.88
CA ILE A 92 -3.25 2.85 2.48
C ILE A 92 -3.36 2.88 4.02
N ARG A 93 -4.35 3.60 4.56
CA ARG A 93 -4.61 3.65 6.00
C ARG A 93 -4.99 2.27 6.57
N ALA A 94 -5.73 1.46 5.84
CA ALA A 94 -6.07 0.10 6.24
C ALA A 94 -4.83 -0.81 6.24
N PHE A 95 -3.98 -0.70 5.21
CA PHE A 95 -2.69 -1.42 5.15
C PHE A 95 -1.73 -0.98 6.26
N GLU A 96 -1.59 0.32 6.54
CA GLU A 96 -0.79 0.82 7.67
C GLU A 96 -1.32 0.33 9.02
N LYS A 97 -2.66 0.32 9.20
CA LYS A 97 -3.29 -0.19 10.43
C LYS A 97 -3.08 -1.71 10.59
N ALA A 98 -3.13 -2.47 9.49
CA ALA A 98 -2.83 -3.90 9.47
C ALA A 98 -1.35 -4.17 9.78
N LYS A 99 -0.43 -3.44 9.12
CA LYS A 99 1.02 -3.55 9.36
C LYS A 99 1.39 -3.18 10.80
N ARG A 100 0.80 -2.13 11.38
CA ARG A 100 0.98 -1.78 12.80
C ARG A 100 0.50 -2.85 13.76
N ARG A 101 -0.46 -3.70 13.38
CA ARG A 101 -0.88 -4.84 14.21
C ARG A 101 0.16 -5.96 14.20
N PHE A 102 0.74 -6.27 13.04
CA PHE A 102 1.79 -7.31 12.92
C PHE A 102 3.12 -6.87 13.53
N SER A 103 3.62 -5.67 13.22
CA SER A 103 4.89 -5.18 13.79
C SER A 103 4.83 -4.87 15.30
N ARG A 104 3.63 -4.60 15.84
CA ARG A 104 3.45 -4.51 17.30
C ARG A 104 3.49 -5.88 17.97
N GLN A 105 3.09 -6.93 17.26
CA GLN A 105 3.15 -8.31 17.75
C GLN A 105 4.60 -8.79 17.81
N GLU A 106 5.39 -8.52 16.75
CA GLU A 106 6.84 -8.78 16.71
C GLU A 106 7.60 -8.00 17.79
N ALA A 107 7.28 -6.72 18.01
CA ALA A 107 7.94 -5.92 19.05
C ALA A 107 7.60 -6.36 20.49
N ILE A 108 6.44 -6.99 20.71
CA ILE A 108 6.07 -7.57 22.02
C ILE A 108 6.78 -8.91 22.22
N GLU A 109 6.96 -9.69 21.15
CA GLU A 109 7.65 -10.98 21.18
C GLU A 109 9.17 -10.81 21.34
N GLU A 110 9.77 -9.80 20.69
CA GLU A 110 11.18 -9.42 20.84
C GLU A 110 11.47 -8.81 22.23
N ALA A 111 10.53 -8.03 22.79
CA ALA A 111 10.63 -7.54 24.16
C ALA A 111 10.37 -8.61 25.24
N ALA A 112 9.78 -9.75 24.87
CA ALA A 112 9.55 -10.89 25.77
C ALA A 112 10.73 -11.86 25.82
N VAL A 113 11.68 -11.77 24.87
CA VAL A 113 12.97 -12.45 24.97
C VAL A 113 13.88 -11.58 25.85
N PRO A 114 14.29 -12.03 27.04
CA PRO A 114 15.22 -11.27 27.86
C PRO A 114 16.49 -11.00 27.06
N ASP A 115 16.90 -9.74 26.98
CA ASP A 115 18.10 -9.30 26.25
C ASP A 115 19.27 -10.26 26.58
N PRO A 116 19.90 -10.89 25.57
CA PRO A 116 20.98 -11.86 25.77
C PRO A 116 22.09 -11.32 26.69
N LEU A 117 22.32 -10.01 26.70
CA LEU A 117 23.29 -9.36 27.57
C LEU A 117 22.84 -9.38 29.03
N LEU A 118 21.58 -9.11 29.32
CA LEU A 118 21.04 -9.18 30.70
C LEU A 118 21.05 -10.61 31.24
N VAL A 119 20.71 -11.60 30.40
CA VAL A 119 20.78 -13.03 30.76
C VAL A 119 22.23 -13.46 31.03
N SER A 120 23.18 -12.97 30.24
CA SER A 120 24.61 -13.26 30.46
C SER A 120 25.12 -12.65 31.76
N GLN A 121 24.69 -11.44 32.11
CA GLN A 121 25.07 -10.79 33.37
C GLN A 121 24.45 -11.50 34.57
N GLU A 122 23.18 -11.89 34.50
CA GLU A 122 22.52 -12.64 35.57
C GLU A 122 23.22 -14.00 35.81
N ARG A 123 23.68 -14.68 34.76
CA ARG A 123 24.47 -15.92 34.87
C ARG A 123 25.82 -15.71 35.52
N LEU A 124 26.50 -14.60 35.22
CA LEU A 124 27.79 -14.25 35.83
C LEU A 124 27.63 -13.95 37.33
N THR A 125 26.62 -13.17 37.70
CA THR A 125 26.33 -12.86 39.11
C THR A 125 26.00 -14.13 39.91
N ASN A 126 25.15 -15.00 39.37
CA ASN A 126 24.82 -16.28 39.99
C ASN A 126 26.04 -17.23 40.11
N ALA A 127 26.96 -17.19 39.14
CA ALA A 127 28.18 -17.98 39.19
C ALA A 127 29.13 -17.48 40.29
N ILE A 128 29.24 -16.16 40.46
CA ILE A 128 30.03 -15.53 41.53
C ILE A 128 29.47 -15.91 42.90
N ASP A 129 28.15 -15.81 43.09
CA ASP A 129 27.50 -16.17 44.37
C ASP A 129 27.70 -17.64 44.73
N ARG A 130 27.63 -18.55 43.75
CA ARG A 130 27.90 -19.99 43.96
C ARG A 130 29.35 -20.30 44.32
N LEU A 131 30.30 -19.52 43.79
CA LEU A 131 31.71 -19.66 44.14
C LEU A 131 31.96 -19.12 45.55
N ALA A 132 31.39 -17.97 45.88
CA ALA A 132 31.46 -17.40 47.21
C ALA A 132 30.84 -18.34 48.26
N SER A 133 29.70 -18.96 47.97
CA SER A 133 29.05 -19.92 48.88
C SER A 133 29.81 -21.23 49.05
N LYS A 134 30.67 -21.60 48.09
CA LYS A 134 31.46 -22.85 48.12
C LYS A 134 32.85 -22.65 48.73
N MET A 135 33.31 -21.40 48.81
CA MET A 135 34.57 -21.00 49.43
C MET A 135 34.43 -20.69 50.94
N ASN A 136 33.20 -20.58 51.45
CA ASN A 136 32.88 -20.50 52.87
C ASN A 136 32.32 -21.83 53.37
#